data_AF-A0A2W5F8T8-F1
#
_entry.id   AF-A0A2W5F8T8-F1
#
_cell.length_a   1.000
_cell.length_b   1.000
_cell.length_c   1.000
_cell.angle_alpha   90.00
_cell.angle_beta   90.00
_cell.angle_gamma   90.00
#
_symmetry.space_group_name_H-M   'P 1'
#
loop_
_entity.id
_entity.type
_entity.pdbx_description
1 polymer ?
#
loop_
_entity_poly.entity_id
_entity_poly.type
_entity_poly.pdbx_seq_one_letter_code
_entity_poly.pdbx_strand_id
1 'polypeptide(L)'
;MFVRGTSEEIWKPVKFAFEFTNDCRFEVSNLGRVRSFNKVADGRILNGSITEGYRVIRLKLYKPRDPDTQLSFDQLKEEISKLYKKRREKINNNDYSESIERVTKRLEMKKASLSKKLKKDLKSRTINHHFLIHRLVATYFLPKPKAGHTIVGHLDFDKMNNKLTNLKWMTTEENVIHQSKNPSVIAEKKWRKYTQKPRTKGAKLTSTQVIHIKKQLKRERPMKQIAKQFDISEMQVWRIKSGENWSRVTIPE
;
A
#
# COMPACT_ATOMS: atom_id res chain seq x y z
N MET A 1 -2.02 -43.97 -15.45
CA MET A 1 -3.15 -43.10 -15.84
C MET A 1 -3.30 -42.04 -14.75
N PHE A 2 -2.69 -40.86 -14.93
CA PHE A 2 -2.77 -39.79 -13.92
C PHE A 2 -4.13 -39.11 -14.04
N VAL A 3 -5.00 -39.36 -13.06
CA VAL A 3 -6.25 -38.61 -12.90
C VAL A 3 -5.88 -37.15 -12.67
N ARG A 4 -6.04 -36.31 -13.69
CA ARG A 4 -6.01 -34.86 -13.56
C ARG A 4 -7.22 -34.48 -12.71
N GLY A 5 -7.07 -34.53 -11.39
CA GLY A 5 -8.04 -33.95 -10.47
C GLY A 5 -8.12 -32.46 -10.77
N THR A 6 -9.19 -32.03 -11.42
CA THR A 6 -9.56 -30.63 -11.44
C THR A 6 -9.80 -30.25 -9.99
N SER A 7 -8.85 -29.55 -9.37
CA SER A 7 -9.00 -29.06 -8.00
C SER A 7 -10.25 -28.19 -7.96
N GLU A 8 -11.32 -28.69 -7.36
CA GLU A 8 -12.58 -27.98 -7.24
C GLU A 8 -12.34 -26.64 -6.51
N GLU A 9 -13.09 -25.62 -6.93
CA GLU A 9 -13.01 -24.32 -6.28
C GLU A 9 -13.78 -24.36 -4.96
N ILE A 10 -13.05 -24.17 -3.87
CA ILE A 10 -13.60 -24.17 -2.52
C ILE A 10 -13.73 -22.73 -2.05
N TRP A 11 -14.92 -22.35 -1.56
CA TRP A 11 -15.21 -21.04 -1.02
C TRP A 11 -15.30 -21.07 0.51
N LYS A 12 -14.73 -20.06 1.18
CA LYS A 12 -14.81 -19.90 2.64
C LYS A 12 -15.31 -18.51 3.01
N PRO A 13 -16.21 -18.38 4.01
CA PRO A 13 -16.71 -17.09 4.47
C PRO A 13 -15.63 -16.29 5.19
N VAL A 14 -15.52 -15.01 4.83
CA VAL A 14 -14.58 -14.07 5.43
C VAL A 14 -15.19 -13.52 6.72
N LYS A 15 -14.52 -13.78 7.83
CA LYS A 15 -14.82 -13.25 9.16
C LYS A 15 -14.06 -11.95 9.40
N PHE A 16 -14.75 -10.97 9.98
CA PHE A 16 -14.17 -9.70 10.42
C PHE A 16 -14.00 -9.74 11.95
N ALA A 17 -12.93 -9.13 12.46
CA ALA A 17 -12.67 -9.02 13.89
C ALA A 17 -13.45 -7.87 14.57
N PHE A 18 -14.34 -7.21 13.83
CA PHE A 18 -15.11 -6.06 14.27
C PHE A 18 -16.53 -6.14 13.73
N GLU A 19 -17.46 -5.52 14.44
CA GLU A 19 -18.86 -5.43 14.04
C GLU A 19 -19.10 -4.28 13.06
N PHE A 20 -20.03 -4.48 12.13
CA PHE A 20 -20.45 -3.47 11.17
C PHE A 20 -21.92 -3.67 10.78
N THR A 21 -22.57 -2.60 10.28
CA THR A 21 -24.01 -2.59 9.98
C THR A 21 -24.35 -2.86 8.52
N ASN A 22 -23.36 -2.98 7.64
CA ASN A 22 -23.61 -3.30 6.24
C ASN A 22 -24.18 -4.72 6.14
N ASP A 23 -25.31 -4.86 5.45
CA ASP A 23 -25.88 -6.17 5.12
C ASP A 23 -25.13 -6.79 3.94
N CYS A 24 -23.91 -7.25 4.22
CA CYS A 24 -23.07 -7.94 3.24
C CYS A 24 -22.22 -9.04 3.87
N ARG A 25 -22.01 -10.11 3.10
CA ARG A 25 -21.03 -11.17 3.39
C ARG A 25 -20.05 -11.31 2.24
N PHE A 26 -18.83 -11.76 2.56
CA PHE A 26 -17.77 -11.97 1.59
C PHE A 26 -17.25 -13.39 1.71
N GLU A 27 -16.83 -13.95 0.59
CA GLU A 27 -16.21 -15.27 0.54
C GLU A 27 -14.95 -15.21 -0.30
N VAL A 28 -13.95 -15.99 0.11
CA VAL A 28 -12.67 -16.16 -0.58
C VAL A 28 -12.54 -17.58 -1.08
N SER A 29 -12.02 -17.72 -2.30
CA SER A 29 -11.79 -19.02 -2.92
C SER A 29 -10.32 -19.41 -2.89
N ASN A 30 -10.04 -20.71 -2.91
CA ASN A 30 -8.69 -21.28 -3.03
C ASN A 30 -7.98 -20.88 -4.34
N LEU A 31 -8.71 -20.39 -5.35
CA LEU A 31 -8.17 -19.88 -6.62
C LEU A 31 -7.83 -18.39 -6.57
N GLY A 32 -7.96 -17.72 -5.42
CA GLY A 32 -7.66 -16.31 -5.30
C GLY A 32 -8.75 -15.38 -5.83
N ARG A 33 -10.00 -15.86 -5.82
CA ARG A 33 -11.18 -15.05 -6.13
C ARG A 33 -11.88 -14.64 -4.84
N VAL A 34 -12.56 -13.50 -4.89
CA VAL A 34 -13.38 -12.99 -3.79
C VAL A 34 -14.74 -12.63 -4.35
N ARG A 35 -15.80 -13.04 -3.68
CA ARG A 35 -17.18 -12.69 -4.05
C ARG A 35 -17.90 -12.01 -2.91
N SER A 36 -18.82 -11.12 -3.25
CA SER A 36 -19.66 -10.40 -2.30
C SER A 36 -21.12 -10.80 -2.47
N PHE A 37 -21.83 -10.80 -1.37
CA PHE A 37 -23.27 -10.97 -1.30
C PHE A 37 -23.85 -9.77 -0.57
N ASN A 38 -24.89 -9.17 -1.14
CA ASN A 38 -25.66 -8.10 -0.53
C ASN A 38 -27.12 -8.20 -1.03
N LYS A 39 -27.99 -7.27 -0.61
CA LYS A 39 -29.41 -7.27 -1.02
C LYS A 39 -29.66 -7.22 -2.53
N VAL A 40 -28.68 -6.79 -3.33
CA VAL A 40 -28.81 -6.56 -4.78
C VAL A 40 -28.04 -7.60 -5.60
N ALA A 41 -26.96 -8.15 -5.04
CA ALA A 41 -26.04 -9.02 -5.75
C ALA A 41 -25.78 -10.28 -4.93
N ASP A 42 -26.04 -11.43 -5.54
CA ASP A 42 -25.81 -12.76 -4.97
C ASP A 42 -24.54 -13.37 -5.60
N GLY A 43 -23.42 -13.28 -4.89
CA GLY A 43 -22.16 -13.92 -5.32
C GLY A 43 -21.37 -13.18 -6.40
N ARG A 44 -21.53 -11.85 -6.55
CA ARG A 44 -20.74 -11.06 -7.52
C ARG A 44 -19.24 -11.12 -7.21
N ILE A 45 -18.44 -11.46 -8.21
CA ILE A 45 -16.97 -11.47 -8.10
C ILE A 45 -16.43 -10.04 -7.99
N LEU A 46 -15.56 -9.82 -7.00
CA LEU A 46 -14.89 -8.55 -6.76
C LEU A 46 -13.55 -8.52 -7.48
N ASN A 47 -13.40 -7.56 -8.39
CA ASN A 47 -12.16 -7.40 -9.12
C ASN A 47 -11.07 -6.68 -8.30
N GLY A 48 -11.45 -5.74 -7.45
CA GLY A 48 -10.49 -4.98 -6.66
C GLY A 48 -9.63 -4.03 -7.48
N SER A 49 -8.68 -3.40 -6.79
CA SER A 49 -7.66 -2.50 -7.35
C SER A 49 -6.27 -3.11 -7.19
N ILE A 50 -5.28 -2.57 -7.89
CA ILE A 50 -3.87 -2.94 -7.72
C ILE A 50 -3.19 -1.91 -6.81
N THR A 51 -2.34 -2.36 -5.87
CA THR A 51 -1.49 -1.50 -5.03
C THR A 51 -0.15 -2.19 -4.82
N GLU A 52 0.96 -1.54 -5.17
CA GLU A 52 2.32 -2.13 -5.12
C GLU A 52 2.45 -3.46 -5.89
N GLY A 53 1.64 -3.63 -6.94
CA GLY A 53 1.54 -4.86 -7.74
C GLY A 53 0.67 -5.96 -7.15
N TYR A 54 0.09 -5.77 -5.96
CA TYR A 54 -0.83 -6.75 -5.35
C TYR A 54 -2.28 -6.40 -5.59
N ARG A 55 -3.14 -7.43 -5.71
CA ARG A 55 -4.59 -7.26 -5.82
C ARG A 55 -5.21 -7.03 -4.43
N VAL A 56 -5.95 -5.93 -4.31
CA VAL A 56 -6.52 -5.43 -3.05
C VAL A 56 -8.03 -5.22 -3.22
N ILE A 57 -8.81 -5.70 -2.26
CA ILE A 57 -10.22 -5.30 -2.12
C ILE A 57 -10.31 -4.22 -1.06
N ARG A 58 -10.90 -3.08 -1.42
CA ARG A 58 -11.18 -1.97 -0.51
C ARG A 58 -12.66 -1.96 -0.18
N LEU A 59 -12.99 -2.01 1.10
CA LEU A 59 -14.34 -2.02 1.63
C LEU A 59 -14.59 -0.75 2.44
N LYS A 60 -15.79 -0.19 2.26
CA LYS A 60 -16.32 0.88 3.10
C LYS A 60 -17.45 0.32 3.94
N LEU A 61 -17.15 0.07 5.22
CA LEU A 61 -18.07 -0.48 6.20
C LEU A 61 -18.46 0.61 7.21
N TYR A 62 -19.47 0.34 8.04
CA TYR A 62 -19.92 1.30 9.05
C TYR A 62 -20.11 0.63 10.41
N LYS A 63 -19.54 1.21 11.47
CA LYS A 63 -19.77 0.77 12.85
C LYS A 63 -21.25 0.88 13.23
N PRO A 64 -21.77 0.10 14.19
CA PRO A 64 -23.06 0.35 14.82
C PRO A 64 -23.21 1.77 15.35
N ARG A 65 -24.45 2.26 15.46
CA ARG A 65 -24.71 3.62 15.94
C ARG A 65 -24.79 3.52 17.44
N ASP A 66 -24.19 4.49 18.11
CA ASP A 66 -24.37 4.66 19.54
C ASP A 66 -25.88 4.88 19.87
N PRO A 67 -26.44 4.22 20.90
CA PRO A 67 -27.86 4.30 21.23
C PRO A 67 -28.36 5.74 21.49
N ASP A 68 -27.58 6.58 22.18
CA ASP A 68 -27.98 7.94 22.49
C ASP A 68 -28.07 8.80 21.23
N THR A 69 -27.10 8.60 20.34
CA THR A 69 -27.09 9.25 19.03
C THR A 69 -28.27 8.81 18.18
N GLN A 70 -28.63 7.51 18.21
CA GLN A 70 -29.81 6.98 17.52
C GLN A 70 -31.10 7.61 18.06
N LEU A 71 -31.25 7.70 19.39
CA LEU A 71 -32.39 8.34 20.05
C LEU A 71 -32.55 9.81 19.62
N SER A 72 -31.45 10.57 19.58
CA SER A 72 -31.47 11.97 19.12
C SER A 72 -31.96 12.10 17.66
N PHE A 73 -31.56 11.17 16.78
CA PHE A 73 -32.04 11.16 15.41
C PHE A 73 -33.52 10.83 15.31
N ASP A 74 -34.01 9.90 16.12
CA ASP A 74 -35.40 9.49 16.10
C ASP A 74 -36.31 10.61 16.63
N GLN A 75 -35.90 11.33 17.67
CA GLN A 75 -36.56 12.56 18.13
C GLN A 75 -36.64 13.62 17.01
N LEU A 76 -35.53 13.88 16.30
CA LEU A 76 -35.53 14.85 15.19
C LEU A 76 -36.45 14.43 14.04
N LYS A 77 -36.52 13.14 13.71
CA LYS A 77 -37.45 12.62 12.70
C LYS A 77 -38.89 12.79 13.15
N GLU A 78 -39.18 12.53 14.42
CA GLU A 78 -40.51 12.70 14.98
C GLU A 78 -40.96 14.17 14.95
N GLU A 79 -40.08 15.10 15.32
CA GLU A 79 -40.34 16.54 15.20
C GLU A 79 -40.63 16.96 13.76
N ILE A 80 -39.86 16.46 12.79
CA ILE A 80 -40.10 16.72 11.36
C ILE A 80 -41.45 16.15 10.92
N SER A 81 -41.80 14.93 11.38
CA SER A 81 -43.11 14.32 11.12
C SER A 81 -44.26 15.15 11.68
N LYS A 82 -44.13 15.64 12.92
CA LYS A 82 -45.10 16.56 13.54
C LYS A 82 -45.28 17.84 12.72
N LEU A 83 -44.20 18.42 12.20
CA LEU A 83 -44.28 19.60 11.33
C LEU A 83 -44.94 19.29 9.98
N TYR A 84 -44.72 18.11 9.41
CA TYR A 84 -45.41 17.68 8.20
C TYR A 84 -46.93 17.56 8.41
N LYS A 85 -47.37 17.01 9.55
CA LYS A 85 -48.79 16.93 9.93
C LYS A 85 -49.41 18.33 10.06
N LYS A 86 -48.76 19.23 10.80
CA LYS A 86 -49.20 20.63 10.94
C LYS A 86 -49.32 21.36 9.60
N ARG A 87 -48.36 21.15 8.69
CA ARG A 87 -48.44 21.72 7.33
C ARG A 87 -49.65 21.18 6.58
N ARG A 88 -49.92 19.87 6.67
CA ARG A 88 -51.07 19.22 6.02
C ARG A 88 -52.40 19.73 6.57
N GLU A 89 -52.53 19.86 7.89
CA GLU A 89 -53.71 20.43 8.55
C GLU A 89 -54.00 21.86 8.07
N LYS A 90 -52.97 22.70 7.95
CA LYS A 90 -53.12 24.07 7.44
C LYS A 90 -53.57 24.12 5.97
N ILE A 91 -53.02 23.26 5.12
CA ILE A 91 -53.46 23.14 3.72
C ILE A 91 -54.93 22.72 3.66
N ASN A 92 -55.34 21.73 4.46
CA ASN A 92 -56.73 21.28 4.51
C ASN A 92 -57.70 22.36 4.98
N ASN A 93 -57.25 23.27 5.84
CA ASN A 93 -58.05 24.40 6.32
C ASN A 93 -58.07 25.60 5.35
N ASN A 94 -57.55 25.46 4.13
CA ASN A 94 -57.46 26.51 3.10
C ASN A 94 -56.72 27.80 3.55
N ASP A 95 -55.87 27.69 4.57
CA ASP A 95 -55.08 28.80 5.12
C ASP A 95 -53.81 29.04 4.29
N TYR A 96 -53.94 29.65 3.11
CA TYR A 96 -52.81 29.95 2.20
C TYR A 96 -52.03 31.23 2.60
N SER A 97 -51.78 31.41 3.89
CA SER A 97 -51.13 32.60 4.46
C SER A 97 -49.62 32.41 4.72
N GLU A 98 -48.95 33.51 5.13
CA GLU A 98 -47.57 33.55 5.68
C GLU A 98 -47.29 32.44 6.72
N SER A 99 -48.35 31.91 7.34
CA SER A 99 -48.28 30.83 8.31
C SER A 99 -47.83 29.47 7.72
N ILE A 100 -48.22 29.13 6.47
CA ILE A 100 -47.73 27.91 5.79
C ILE A 100 -46.25 28.09 5.43
N GLU A 101 -45.86 29.28 4.95
CA GLU A 101 -44.48 29.60 4.61
C GLU A 101 -43.54 29.52 5.82
N ARG A 102 -43.99 29.97 7.00
CA ARG A 102 -43.24 29.79 8.25
C ARG A 102 -43.03 28.30 8.60
N VAL A 103 -44.05 27.46 8.40
CA VAL A 103 -43.95 26.01 8.66
C VAL A 103 -43.04 25.32 7.64
N THR A 104 -43.11 25.68 6.35
CA THR A 104 -42.21 25.13 5.33
C THR A 104 -40.77 25.52 5.59
N LYS A 105 -40.49 26.78 5.92
CA LYS A 105 -39.15 27.25 6.31
C LYS A 105 -38.60 26.49 7.51
N ARG A 106 -39.43 26.25 8.54
CA ARG A 106 -39.03 25.45 9.72
C ARG A 106 -38.76 23.98 9.37
N LEU A 107 -39.55 23.39 8.49
CA LEU A 107 -39.33 22.04 7.95
C LEU A 107 -37.97 21.95 7.23
N GLU A 108 -37.70 22.89 6.32
CA GLU A 108 -36.44 22.93 5.58
C GLU A 108 -35.23 23.08 6.51
N MET A 109 -35.29 23.99 7.48
CA MET A 109 -34.23 24.15 8.48
C MET A 109 -33.97 22.86 9.28
N LYS A 110 -35.02 22.17 9.75
CA LYS A 110 -34.85 20.91 10.49
C LYS A 110 -34.36 19.78 9.59
N LYS A 111 -34.82 19.68 8.34
CA LYS A 111 -34.31 18.70 7.36
C LYS A 111 -32.83 18.94 7.04
N ALA A 112 -32.43 20.19 6.85
CA ALA A 112 -31.03 20.56 6.62
C ALA A 112 -30.16 20.21 7.83
N SER A 113 -30.62 20.51 9.04
CA SER A 113 -29.95 20.14 10.30
C SER A 113 -29.80 18.62 10.44
N LEU A 114 -30.89 17.86 10.22
CA LEU A 114 -30.87 16.39 10.25
C LEU A 114 -29.89 15.82 9.22
N SER A 115 -29.91 16.31 7.98
CA SER A 115 -29.00 15.90 6.93
C SER A 115 -27.53 16.17 7.30
N LYS A 116 -27.23 17.35 7.86
CA LYS A 116 -25.88 17.71 8.33
C LYS A 116 -25.41 16.78 9.45
N LYS A 117 -26.28 16.49 10.43
CA LYS A 117 -25.96 15.56 11.54
C LYS A 117 -25.74 14.13 11.03
N LEU A 118 -26.61 13.63 10.14
CA LEU A 118 -26.46 12.30 9.53
C LEU A 118 -25.16 12.16 8.73
N LYS A 119 -24.77 13.19 7.96
CA LYS A 119 -23.49 13.18 7.23
C LYS A 119 -22.29 13.13 8.18
N LYS A 120 -22.34 13.88 9.28
CA LYS A 120 -21.28 13.87 10.31
C LYS A 120 -21.17 12.51 10.99
N ASP A 121 -22.30 11.93 11.39
CA ASP A 121 -22.38 10.58 12.00
C ASP A 121 -21.92 9.48 11.04
N LEU A 122 -22.31 9.55 9.77
CA LEU A 122 -21.86 8.59 8.77
C LEU A 122 -20.33 8.63 8.61
N LYS A 123 -19.74 9.82 8.62
CA LYS A 123 -18.29 10.01 8.53
C LYS A 123 -17.58 9.43 9.76
N SER A 124 -18.06 9.69 10.98
CA SER A 124 -17.44 9.17 12.20
C SER A 124 -17.54 7.64 12.31
N ARG A 125 -18.63 7.05 11.80
CA ARG A 125 -18.84 5.60 11.78
C ARG A 125 -18.12 4.87 10.63
N THR A 126 -17.58 5.58 9.65
CA THR A 126 -16.98 4.95 8.46
C THR A 126 -15.73 4.16 8.84
N ILE A 127 -15.71 2.87 8.50
CA ILE A 127 -14.55 1.98 8.56
C ILE A 127 -14.06 1.77 7.13
N ASN A 128 -12.86 2.26 6.83
CA ASN A 128 -12.15 1.92 5.60
C ASN A 128 -11.29 0.69 5.86
N HIS A 129 -11.73 -0.45 5.35
CA HIS A 129 -11.00 -1.71 5.50
C HIS A 129 -10.47 -2.17 4.16
N HIS A 130 -9.31 -2.83 4.15
CA HIS A 130 -8.74 -3.38 2.93
C HIS A 130 -8.07 -4.71 3.24
N PHE A 131 -8.18 -5.65 2.30
CA PHE A 131 -7.44 -6.90 2.39
C PHE A 131 -6.72 -7.20 1.08
N LEU A 132 -5.50 -7.71 1.23
CA LEU A 132 -4.71 -8.30 0.15
C LEU A 132 -5.26 -9.69 -0.14
N ILE A 133 -5.56 -9.98 -1.41
CA ILE A 133 -6.19 -11.25 -1.78
C ILE A 133 -5.28 -12.43 -1.42
N HIS A 134 -3.98 -12.38 -1.75
CA HIS A 134 -3.05 -13.46 -1.39
C HIS A 134 -3.04 -13.75 0.12
N ARG A 135 -3.02 -12.69 0.95
CA ARG A 135 -2.99 -12.86 2.40
C ARG A 135 -4.30 -13.42 2.93
N LEU A 136 -5.42 -13.01 2.33
CA LEU A 136 -6.73 -13.57 2.65
C LEU A 136 -6.76 -15.07 2.31
N VAL A 137 -6.38 -15.46 1.09
CA VAL A 137 -6.32 -16.88 0.68
C VAL A 137 -5.42 -17.68 1.63
N ALA A 138 -4.20 -17.20 1.89
CA ALA A 138 -3.26 -17.84 2.80
C ALA A 138 -3.86 -18.04 4.20
N THR A 139 -4.56 -17.05 4.74
CA THR A 139 -5.16 -17.12 6.09
C THR A 139 -6.25 -18.20 6.19
N TYR A 140 -7.04 -18.40 5.13
CA TYR A 140 -8.19 -19.31 5.15
C TYR A 140 -7.87 -20.72 4.66
N PHE A 141 -6.84 -20.90 3.82
CA PHE A 141 -6.57 -22.16 3.14
C PHE A 141 -5.22 -22.77 3.48
N LEU A 142 -4.22 -21.99 3.90
CA LEU A 142 -2.98 -22.55 4.40
C LEU A 142 -3.10 -22.88 5.89
N PRO A 143 -2.33 -23.87 6.40
CA PRO A 143 -2.23 -24.09 7.84
C PRO A 143 -1.75 -22.81 8.55
N LYS A 144 -2.11 -22.69 9.82
CA LYS A 144 -1.71 -21.54 10.65
C LYS A 144 -0.18 -21.38 10.57
N PRO A 145 0.32 -20.15 10.36
CA PRO A 145 1.75 -19.92 10.28
C PRO A 145 2.45 -20.32 11.59
N LYS A 146 3.64 -20.88 11.46
CA LYS A 146 4.54 -21.10 12.61
C LYS A 146 5.04 -19.75 13.14
N ALA A 147 5.59 -19.74 14.36
CA ALA A 147 6.24 -18.54 14.90
C ALA A 147 7.25 -17.95 13.89
N GLY A 148 7.27 -16.62 13.76
CA GLY A 148 8.12 -15.89 12.82
C GLY A 148 7.64 -15.86 11.35
N HIS A 149 6.70 -16.71 10.94
CA HIS A 149 6.21 -16.73 9.56
C HIS A 149 5.10 -15.69 9.36
N THR A 150 5.49 -14.44 9.14
CA THR A 150 4.56 -13.30 9.07
C THR A 150 4.24 -12.86 7.64
N ILE A 151 5.04 -13.28 6.67
CA ILE A 151 4.95 -12.84 5.27
C ILE A 151 4.32 -13.95 4.43
N VAL A 152 3.45 -13.58 3.50
CA VAL A 152 2.96 -14.49 2.46
C VAL A 152 3.72 -14.21 1.18
N GLY A 153 4.52 -15.18 0.74
CA GLY A 153 5.27 -15.10 -0.51
C GLY A 153 4.56 -15.82 -1.66
N HIS A 154 4.71 -15.28 -2.86
CA HIS A 154 4.31 -15.92 -4.13
C HIS A 154 5.49 -16.74 -4.68
N LEU A 155 5.28 -18.04 -4.90
CA LEU A 155 6.33 -18.98 -5.31
C LEU A 155 6.85 -18.69 -6.72
N ASP A 156 5.98 -18.23 -7.62
CA ASP A 156 6.29 -17.87 -9.00
C ASP A 156 6.75 -16.41 -9.20
N PHE A 157 6.83 -15.63 -8.12
CA PHE A 157 7.12 -14.18 -8.11
C PHE A 157 6.06 -13.29 -8.78
N ASP A 158 4.94 -13.84 -9.26
CA ASP A 158 3.81 -13.08 -9.79
C ASP A 158 2.82 -12.74 -8.67
N LYS A 159 2.82 -11.46 -8.28
CA LYS A 159 1.93 -10.89 -7.25
C LYS A 159 0.44 -10.97 -7.61
N MET A 160 0.10 -11.21 -8.87
CA MET A 160 -1.29 -11.33 -9.34
C MET A 160 -1.81 -12.78 -9.30
N ASN A 161 -0.92 -13.77 -9.27
CA ASN A 161 -1.29 -15.18 -9.15
C ASN A 161 -1.59 -15.55 -7.69
N ASN A 162 -2.83 -15.28 -7.26
CA ASN A 162 -3.28 -15.49 -5.87
C ASN A 162 -3.82 -16.91 -5.60
N LYS A 163 -3.50 -17.91 -6.44
CA LYS A 163 -3.93 -19.30 -6.21
C LYS A 163 -3.25 -19.86 -4.97
N LEU A 164 -3.97 -20.65 -4.17
CA LEU A 164 -3.46 -21.30 -2.97
C LEU A 164 -2.13 -22.03 -3.21
N THR A 165 -2.02 -22.75 -4.33
CA THR A 165 -0.82 -23.53 -4.69
C THR A 165 0.41 -22.67 -4.93
N ASN A 166 0.23 -21.37 -5.19
CA ASN A 166 1.31 -20.40 -5.41
C ASN A 166 1.70 -19.64 -4.13
N LEU A 167 0.99 -19.83 -3.02
CA LEU A 167 1.17 -19.04 -1.81
C LEU A 167 1.81 -19.86 -0.70
N LYS A 168 2.73 -19.24 0.04
CA LYS A 168 3.37 -19.86 1.20
C LYS A 168 3.65 -18.83 2.30
N TRP A 169 3.42 -19.22 3.55
CA TRP A 169 3.90 -18.48 4.71
C TRP A 169 5.43 -18.58 4.80
N MET A 170 6.11 -17.45 4.92
CA MET A 170 7.56 -17.33 5.00
C MET A 170 7.96 -16.41 6.14
N THR A 171 9.13 -16.65 6.71
CA THR A 171 9.86 -15.67 7.52
C THR A 171 10.42 -14.54 6.65
N THR A 172 10.91 -13.47 7.29
CA THR A 172 11.55 -12.36 6.58
C THR A 172 12.80 -12.83 5.83
N GLU A 173 13.60 -13.66 6.47
CA GLU A 173 14.84 -14.22 5.95
C GLU A 173 14.57 -15.13 4.74
N GLU A 174 13.61 -16.05 4.87
CA GLU A 174 13.19 -16.92 3.76
C GLU A 174 12.66 -16.10 2.58
N ASN A 175 11.84 -15.07 2.83
CA ASN A 175 11.31 -14.23 1.77
C ASN A 175 12.45 -13.45 1.08
N VAL A 176 13.44 -12.93 1.81
CA VAL A 176 14.61 -12.28 1.20
C VAL A 176 15.39 -13.24 0.31
N ILE A 177 15.64 -14.47 0.79
CA ILE A 177 16.32 -15.51 0.01
C ILE A 177 15.51 -15.87 -1.23
N HIS A 178 14.18 -16.04 -1.09
CA HIS A 178 13.28 -16.33 -2.20
C HIS A 178 13.30 -15.20 -3.24
N GLN A 179 13.09 -13.94 -2.83
CA GLN A 179 13.12 -12.78 -3.72
C GLN A 179 14.49 -12.59 -4.38
N SER A 180 15.59 -13.01 -3.74
CA SER A 180 16.93 -12.96 -4.36
C SER A 180 17.07 -13.88 -5.58
N LYS A 181 16.25 -14.94 -5.65
CA LYS A 181 16.17 -15.90 -6.76
C LYS A 181 15.24 -15.44 -7.88
N ASN A 182 14.53 -14.32 -7.71
CA ASN A 182 13.64 -13.78 -8.73
C ASN A 182 14.44 -13.41 -10.00
N PRO A 183 14.10 -13.94 -11.18
CA PRO A 183 14.81 -13.66 -12.43
C PRO A 183 14.95 -12.17 -12.73
N SER A 184 13.90 -11.37 -12.47
CA SER A 184 13.91 -9.92 -12.69
C SER A 184 14.90 -9.22 -11.76
N VAL A 185 14.99 -9.66 -10.49
CA VAL A 185 15.95 -9.11 -9.53
C VAL A 185 17.38 -9.49 -9.90
N ILE A 186 17.61 -10.72 -10.37
CA ILE A 186 18.93 -11.17 -10.84
C ILE A 186 19.34 -10.38 -12.09
N ALA A 187 18.44 -10.23 -13.06
CA ALA A 187 18.67 -9.46 -14.27
C ALA A 187 18.98 -7.99 -13.96
N GLU A 188 18.24 -7.38 -13.02
CA GLU A 188 18.49 -6.01 -12.58
C GLU A 188 19.84 -5.87 -11.88
N LYS A 189 20.20 -6.78 -10.96
CA LYS A 189 21.52 -6.78 -10.31
C LYS A 189 22.64 -6.92 -11.33
N LYS A 190 22.46 -7.82 -12.31
CA LYS A 190 23.40 -8.02 -13.43
C LYS A 190 23.53 -6.72 -14.24
N TRP A 191 22.40 -6.12 -14.63
CA TRP A 191 22.37 -4.86 -15.36
C TRP A 191 23.07 -3.75 -14.59
N ARG A 192 22.73 -3.52 -13.32
CA ARG A 192 23.37 -2.52 -12.46
C ARG A 192 24.88 -2.73 -12.34
N LYS A 193 25.35 -3.98 -12.28
CA LYS A 193 26.80 -4.29 -12.24
C LYS A 193 27.50 -3.87 -13.54
N TYR A 194 26.85 -4.01 -14.70
CA TYR A 194 27.43 -3.65 -16.00
C TYR A 194 27.19 -2.18 -16.39
N THR A 195 26.11 -1.54 -15.94
CA THR A 195 25.76 -0.15 -16.29
C THR A 195 26.23 0.88 -15.30
N GLN A 196 26.57 0.49 -14.07
CA GLN A 196 27.30 1.40 -13.19
C GLN A 196 28.66 1.68 -13.81
N LYS A 197 28.81 2.90 -14.37
CA LYS A 197 30.12 3.51 -14.49
C LYS A 197 30.79 3.40 -13.12
N PRO A 198 32.06 2.95 -13.02
CA PRO A 198 32.77 2.97 -11.75
C PRO A 198 32.60 4.35 -11.13
N ARG A 199 32.35 4.43 -9.81
CA ARG A 199 32.09 5.70 -9.12
C ARG A 199 33.26 6.66 -9.38
N THR A 200 33.13 7.51 -10.40
CA THR A 200 33.99 8.67 -10.68
C THR A 200 33.40 9.92 -10.04
N LYS A 201 32.50 9.80 -9.06
CA LYS A 201 32.04 10.96 -8.30
C LYS A 201 33.07 11.31 -7.22
N GLY A 202 33.99 12.20 -7.58
CA GLY A 202 34.88 12.91 -6.63
C GLY A 202 36.38 12.60 -6.74
N ALA A 203 36.80 11.58 -7.49
CA ALA A 203 38.22 11.32 -7.69
C ALA A 203 38.75 12.14 -8.89
N LYS A 204 39.46 13.24 -8.60
CA LYS A 204 40.21 14.01 -9.62
C LYS A 204 41.31 13.17 -10.31
N LEU A 205 41.73 12.07 -9.69
CA LEU A 205 42.79 11.19 -10.19
C LEU A 205 42.31 9.74 -10.33
N THR A 206 42.68 9.11 -11.44
CA THR A 206 42.58 7.67 -11.68
C THR A 206 43.80 6.94 -11.10
N SER A 207 43.69 5.62 -10.86
CA SER A 207 44.81 4.79 -10.45
C SER A 207 46.02 4.91 -11.39
N THR A 208 45.79 4.98 -12.70
CA THR A 208 46.82 5.18 -13.72
C THR A 208 47.52 6.53 -13.59
N GLN A 209 46.77 7.61 -13.36
CA GLN A 209 47.35 8.95 -13.13
C GLN A 209 48.19 8.97 -11.84
N VAL A 210 47.76 8.28 -10.78
CA VAL A 210 48.53 8.17 -9.53
C VAL A 210 49.84 7.39 -9.75
N ILE A 211 49.84 6.33 -10.56
CA ILE A 211 51.07 5.61 -10.93
C ILE A 211 52.03 6.57 -11.66
N HIS A 212 51.53 7.41 -12.56
CA HIS A 212 52.35 8.39 -13.27
C HIS A 212 52.95 9.43 -12.32
N ILE A 213 52.16 9.95 -11.38
CA ILE A 213 52.63 10.86 -10.33
C ILE A 213 53.75 10.20 -9.51
N LYS A 214 53.57 8.95 -9.07
CA LYS A 214 54.61 8.21 -8.31
C LYS A 214 55.88 7.98 -9.15
N LYS A 215 55.76 7.64 -10.43
CA LYS A 215 56.92 7.51 -11.36
C LYS A 215 57.68 8.83 -11.53
N GLN A 216 56.98 9.96 -11.63
CA GLN A 216 57.62 11.28 -11.74
C GLN A 216 58.31 11.71 -10.44
N LEU A 217 57.71 11.39 -9.28
CA LEU A 217 58.32 11.62 -7.98
C LEU A 217 59.59 10.77 -7.77
N LYS A 218 59.62 9.54 -8.30
CA LYS A 218 60.83 8.69 -8.32
C LYS A 218 61.97 9.29 -9.16
N ARG A 219 61.63 10.10 -10.17
CA ARG A 219 62.58 10.84 -11.01
C ARG A 219 62.93 12.23 -10.45
N GLU A 220 62.63 12.47 -9.18
CA GLU A 220 62.92 13.71 -8.45
C GLU A 220 62.37 14.99 -9.07
N ARG A 221 61.28 14.88 -9.85
CA ARG A 221 60.62 16.08 -10.40
C ARG A 221 60.00 16.93 -9.28
N PRO A 222 60.11 18.27 -9.34
CA PRO A 222 59.50 19.16 -8.36
C PRO A 222 57.98 18.95 -8.24
N MET A 223 57.46 18.83 -7.01
CA MET A 223 56.04 18.54 -6.77
C MET A 223 55.10 19.60 -7.37
N LYS A 224 55.53 20.87 -7.40
CA LYS A 224 54.84 21.98 -8.05
C LYS A 224 54.58 21.75 -9.54
N GLN A 225 55.55 21.18 -10.26
CA GLN A 225 55.40 20.89 -11.68
C GLN A 225 54.44 19.72 -11.89
N ILE A 226 54.50 18.70 -11.04
CA ILE A 226 53.59 17.53 -11.07
C ILE A 226 52.16 17.96 -10.76
N ALA A 227 51.97 18.80 -9.73
CA ALA A 227 50.69 19.37 -9.34
C ALA A 227 50.04 20.16 -10.49
N LYS A 228 50.83 21.02 -11.15
CA LYS A 228 50.40 21.77 -12.34
C LYS A 228 50.05 20.87 -13.51
N GLN A 229 50.79 19.77 -13.73
CA GLN A 229 50.53 18.83 -14.83
C GLN A 229 49.21 18.07 -14.67
N PHE A 230 48.82 17.74 -13.44
CA PHE A 230 47.62 16.94 -13.14
C PHE A 230 46.43 17.76 -12.65
N ASP A 231 46.54 19.09 -12.62
CA ASP A 231 45.53 20.02 -12.09
C ASP A 231 45.05 19.65 -10.66
N ILE A 232 46.03 19.44 -9.78
CA ILE A 232 45.83 19.10 -8.36
C ILE A 232 46.66 20.02 -7.47
N SER A 233 46.34 20.09 -6.17
CA SER A 233 47.16 20.85 -5.22
C SER A 233 48.48 20.15 -4.96
N GLU A 234 49.54 20.92 -4.67
CA GLU A 234 50.85 20.36 -4.25
C GLU A 234 50.72 19.46 -3.02
N MET A 235 49.79 19.82 -2.12
CA MET A 235 49.43 19.00 -0.96
C MET A 235 48.89 17.62 -1.35
N GLN A 236 48.13 17.53 -2.46
CA GLN A 236 47.61 16.26 -2.95
C GLN A 236 48.73 15.38 -3.52
N VAL A 237 49.75 15.97 -4.17
CA VAL A 237 50.97 15.26 -4.60
C VAL A 237 51.78 14.79 -3.39
N TRP A 238 51.90 15.64 -2.37
CA TRP A 238 52.60 15.30 -1.13
C TRP A 238 51.92 14.13 -0.41
N ARG A 239 50.58 14.13 -0.27
CA ARG A 239 49.82 13.01 0.33
C ARG A 239 49.94 11.70 -0.44
N ILE A 240 50.12 11.77 -1.76
CA ILE A 240 50.42 10.60 -2.61
C ILE A 240 51.85 10.10 -2.39
N LYS A 241 52.81 11.02 -2.19
CA LYS A 241 54.21 10.71 -1.90
C LYS A 241 54.38 10.10 -0.51
N SER A 242 53.73 10.65 0.51
CA SER A 242 53.78 10.17 1.90
C SER A 242 53.01 8.88 2.11
N GLY A 243 52.14 8.50 1.17
CA GLY A 243 51.29 7.31 1.28
C GLY A 243 50.03 7.51 2.11
N GLU A 244 49.76 8.72 2.61
CA GLU A 244 48.51 9.08 3.31
C GLU A 244 47.28 8.84 2.41
N ASN A 245 47.41 9.18 1.11
CA ASN A 245 46.43 8.86 0.07
C ASN A 245 47.03 7.91 -0.97
N TRP A 246 46.22 6.99 -1.48
CA TRP A 246 46.60 6.03 -2.53
C TRP A 246 47.81 5.13 -2.19
N SER A 247 47.97 4.74 -0.92
CA SER A 247 48.99 3.77 -0.47
C SER A 247 48.95 2.44 -1.23
N ARG A 248 47.74 1.96 -1.54
CA ARG A 248 47.50 0.68 -2.25
C ARG A 248 47.94 0.66 -3.72
N VAL A 249 48.22 1.81 -4.32
CA VAL A 249 48.62 1.89 -5.74
C VAL A 249 50.15 1.90 -5.83
N THR A 250 50.75 0.78 -6.21
CA THR A 250 52.20 0.66 -6.39
C THR A 250 52.62 1.00 -7.82
N ILE A 251 53.91 1.33 -8.01
CA ILE A 251 54.49 1.45 -9.33
C ILE A 251 54.69 0.02 -9.84
N PRO A 252 54.09 -0.39 -10.98
CA PRO A 252 54.40 -1.67 -11.61
C PRO A 252 55.89 -1.67 -11.98
N GLU A 253 56.56 -2.79 -11.74
CA GLU A 253 57.97 -3.01 -12.12
C GLU A 253 58.22 -2.72 -13.60
#